data_AF-A0A327PYS7-F1
#
_entry.id   AF-A0A327PYS7-F1
#
_cell.length_a   1.000
_cell.length_b   1.000
_cell.length_c   1.000
_cell.angle_alpha   90.00
_cell.angle_beta   90.00
_cell.angle_gamma   90.00
#
_symmetry.space_group_name_H-M   'P 1'
#
loop_
_entity.id
_entity.type
_entity.pdbx_description
1 polymer ?
#
loop_
_entity_poly.entity_id
_entity_poly.type
_entity_poly.pdbx_seq_one_letter_code
_entity_poly.pdbx_strand_id
1 'polypeptide(L)'
;MKFKILGIENINELDSYPEIINVRIHLKYPDYMDILYLAPKKRLKVIRQRQRDNFKEFVKEIKEKEYIKTGTNTSPSGLELTCSKKELLDFTKNPIIDHIAIASMQELADLDYEPIELYFAVKTRFAIQIENREKGLQDYEDRILLIKATSVKDAEKKLIKGFEEYEKPYINGHGELVRWKFEEFSDWYETSYSSLDDMLEDEQKGIEIFSVLKSRRLNCERMWKRENEK
;
A
#
# COMPACT_ATOMS: atom_id res chain seq x y z
N MET A 1 -0.99 15.09 -22.27
CA MET A 1 -0.33 13.78 -22.23
C MET A 1 0.07 13.57 -20.78
N LYS A 2 -0.47 12.57 -20.05
CA LYS A 2 -0.06 12.34 -18.65
C LYS A 2 1.35 11.75 -18.67
N PHE A 3 2.30 12.41 -18.02
CA PHE A 3 3.66 11.89 -17.88
C PHE A 3 3.63 10.65 -17.00
N LYS A 4 4.52 9.69 -17.26
CA LYS A 4 4.67 8.44 -16.49
C LYS A 4 5.55 8.62 -15.24
N ILE A 5 5.77 9.86 -14.80
CA ILE A 5 6.67 10.15 -13.69
C ILE A 5 5.82 10.30 -12.43
N LEU A 6 6.05 9.44 -11.43
CA LEU A 6 5.39 9.54 -10.14
C LEU A 6 6.04 10.63 -9.30
N GLY A 7 5.23 11.40 -8.57
CA GLY A 7 5.70 12.44 -7.65
C GLY A 7 5.90 13.82 -8.29
N ILE A 8 5.53 14.00 -9.56
CA ILE A 8 5.38 15.33 -10.17
C ILE A 8 4.00 15.46 -10.81
N GLU A 9 3.32 16.58 -10.58
CA GLU A 9 2.01 16.85 -11.19
C GLU A 9 2.17 17.50 -12.56
N ASN A 10 3.22 18.32 -12.71
CA ASN A 10 3.57 19.02 -13.92
C ASN A 10 5.03 18.76 -14.33
N ILE A 11 5.29 18.66 -15.63
CA ILE A 11 6.65 18.47 -16.15
C ILE A 11 7.60 19.62 -15.78
N ASN A 12 7.06 20.82 -15.59
CA ASN A 12 7.83 21.99 -15.16
C ASN A 12 8.42 21.82 -13.76
N GLU A 13 7.86 20.94 -12.92
CA GLU A 13 8.47 20.60 -11.63
C GLU A 13 9.82 19.88 -11.80
N LEU A 14 10.07 19.26 -12.96
CA LEU A 14 11.38 18.67 -13.24
C LEU A 14 12.49 19.73 -13.27
N ASP A 15 12.16 21.00 -13.53
CA ASP A 15 13.13 22.09 -13.54
C ASP A 15 13.74 22.35 -12.16
N SER A 16 13.02 22.04 -11.06
CA SER A 16 13.53 22.19 -9.69
C SER A 16 14.50 21.08 -9.27
N TYR A 17 14.59 19.97 -10.01
CA TYR A 17 15.53 18.89 -9.72
C TYR A 17 16.93 19.20 -10.28
N PRO A 18 18.01 18.58 -9.78
CA PRO A 18 19.32 18.69 -10.41
C PRO A 18 19.34 18.07 -11.82
N GLU A 19 20.34 18.42 -12.63
CA GLU A 19 20.44 17.92 -14.02
C GLU A 19 20.58 16.39 -14.09
N ILE A 20 21.27 15.81 -13.11
CA ILE A 20 21.49 14.38 -12.97
C ILE A 20 20.61 13.88 -11.83
N ILE A 21 19.77 12.88 -12.07
CA ILE A 21 18.74 12.39 -11.14
C ILE A 21 18.85 10.87 -10.99
N ASN A 22 18.71 10.37 -9.77
CA ASN A 22 18.53 8.94 -9.52
C ASN A 22 17.04 8.59 -9.71
N VAL A 23 16.76 7.59 -10.53
CA VAL A 23 15.39 7.21 -10.88
C VAL A 23 15.22 5.71 -10.76
N ARG A 24 14.05 5.31 -10.25
CA ARG A 24 13.57 3.94 -10.29
C ARG A 24 12.58 3.79 -11.44
N ILE A 25 12.95 3.00 -12.44
CA ILE A 25 12.13 2.72 -13.61
C ILE A 25 11.41 1.40 -13.40
N HIS A 26 10.08 1.43 -13.48
CA HIS A 26 9.21 0.26 -13.42
C HIS A 26 8.79 -0.14 -14.82
N LEU A 27 9.00 -1.41 -15.17
CA LEU A 27 8.60 -1.97 -16.46
C LEU A 27 7.17 -2.48 -16.38
N LYS A 28 6.43 -2.35 -17.48
CA LYS A 28 5.08 -2.89 -17.62
C LYS A 28 5.08 -4.39 -17.39
N TYR A 29 4.10 -4.84 -16.61
CA TYR A 29 3.78 -6.24 -16.54
C TYR A 29 3.35 -6.72 -17.94
N PRO A 30 3.92 -7.83 -18.46
CA PRO A 30 3.54 -8.30 -19.79
C PRO A 30 2.06 -8.63 -19.86
N ASP A 31 1.42 -8.31 -20.99
CA ASP A 31 0.07 -8.79 -21.25
C ASP A 31 0.05 -10.33 -21.13
N TYR A 32 -1.00 -10.83 -20.51
CA TYR A 32 -1.21 -12.24 -20.21
C TYR A 32 -2.44 -12.81 -20.91
N MET A 33 -3.25 -11.98 -21.57
CA MET A 33 -4.53 -12.40 -22.15
C MET A 33 -4.36 -13.53 -23.17
N ASP A 34 -3.31 -13.44 -23.99
CA ASP A 34 -2.99 -14.42 -25.03
C ASP A 34 -2.50 -15.76 -24.47
N ILE A 35 -1.98 -15.83 -23.25
CA ILE A 35 -1.48 -17.08 -22.65
C ILE A 35 -2.46 -17.71 -21.66
N LEU A 36 -3.63 -17.12 -21.49
CA LEU A 36 -4.61 -17.60 -20.53
C LEU A 36 -5.09 -19.04 -20.82
N TYR A 37 -4.95 -19.55 -22.05
CA TYR A 37 -5.28 -20.95 -22.36
C TYR A 37 -4.23 -21.96 -21.81
N LEU A 38 -3.02 -21.51 -21.46
CA LEU A 38 -1.97 -22.38 -20.92
C LEU A 38 -2.26 -22.78 -19.47
N ALA A 39 -1.66 -23.87 -19.00
CA ALA A 39 -1.68 -24.22 -17.57
C ALA A 39 -0.90 -23.18 -16.72
N PRO A 40 -1.24 -22.96 -15.43
CA PRO A 40 -0.62 -21.91 -14.59
C PRO A 40 0.92 -21.92 -14.58
N LYS A 41 1.55 -23.10 -14.44
CA LYS A 41 3.02 -23.23 -14.47
C LYS A 41 3.61 -22.79 -15.82
N LYS A 42 2.93 -23.06 -16.93
CA LYS A 42 3.34 -22.63 -18.28
C LYS A 42 3.14 -21.13 -18.46
N ARG A 43 2.02 -20.56 -17.98
CA ARG A 43 1.77 -19.10 -17.98
C ARG A 43 2.90 -18.35 -17.29
N LEU A 44 3.25 -18.79 -16.07
CA LEU A 44 4.32 -18.18 -15.29
C LEU A 44 5.67 -18.22 -16.02
N LYS A 45 5.99 -19.33 -16.71
CA LYS A 45 7.22 -19.44 -17.51
C LYS A 45 7.24 -18.42 -18.66
N VAL A 46 6.12 -18.24 -19.36
CA VAL A 46 6.00 -17.28 -20.47
C VAL A 46 6.08 -15.84 -19.96
N ILE A 47 5.34 -15.48 -18.90
CA ILE A 47 5.42 -14.14 -18.31
C ILE A 47 6.84 -13.82 -17.86
N ARG A 48 7.48 -14.73 -17.12
CA ARG A 48 8.87 -14.53 -16.66
C ARG A 48 9.84 -14.37 -17.82
N GLN A 49 9.62 -15.07 -18.94
CA GLN A 49 10.41 -14.89 -20.15
C GLN A 49 10.18 -13.49 -20.73
N ARG A 50 8.93 -13.06 -20.91
CA ARG A 50 8.59 -11.71 -21.40
C ARG A 50 9.17 -10.61 -20.52
N GLN A 51 9.09 -10.75 -19.19
CA GLN A 51 9.70 -9.79 -18.26
C GLN A 51 11.21 -9.69 -18.46
N ARG A 52 11.90 -10.82 -18.61
CA ARG A 52 13.35 -10.82 -18.90
C ARG A 52 13.66 -10.20 -20.26
N ASP A 53 12.82 -10.42 -21.26
CA ASP A 53 13.02 -9.88 -22.61
C ASP A 53 12.82 -8.36 -22.61
N ASN A 54 11.73 -7.86 -22.01
CA ASN A 54 11.50 -6.42 -21.81
C ASN A 54 12.65 -5.77 -21.02
N PHE A 55 13.12 -6.43 -19.96
CA PHE A 55 14.24 -5.94 -19.17
C PHE A 55 15.53 -5.86 -19.98
N LYS A 56 15.87 -6.91 -20.75
CA LYS A 56 17.06 -6.93 -21.62
C LYS A 56 16.96 -5.89 -22.73
N GLU A 57 15.78 -5.69 -23.29
CA GLU A 57 15.53 -4.65 -24.29
C GLU A 57 15.81 -3.27 -23.71
N PHE A 58 15.27 -2.98 -22.53
CA PHE A 58 15.50 -1.71 -21.86
C PHE A 58 16.96 -1.49 -21.45
N VAL A 59 17.65 -2.53 -20.96
CA VAL A 59 19.08 -2.45 -20.60
C VAL A 59 19.95 -2.09 -21.82
N LYS A 60 19.56 -2.47 -23.04
CA LYS A 60 20.28 -2.05 -24.25
C LYS A 60 20.10 -0.55 -24.52
N GLU A 61 18.96 0.02 -24.16
CA GLU A 61 18.64 1.43 -24.39
C GLU A 61 19.42 2.37 -23.45
N ILE A 62 19.70 1.94 -22.21
CA ILE A 62 20.43 2.76 -21.23
C ILE A 62 21.95 2.82 -21.45
N LYS A 63 22.47 2.23 -22.54
CA LYS A 63 23.87 2.38 -23.03
C LYS A 63 24.97 2.24 -21.96
N GLU A 64 25.18 1.02 -21.48
CA GLU A 64 26.26 0.65 -20.53
C GLU A 64 26.28 1.39 -19.18
N LYS A 65 25.25 2.19 -18.87
CA LYS A 65 25.13 2.80 -17.55
C LYS A 65 25.07 1.75 -16.45
N GLU A 66 25.66 2.08 -15.31
CA GLU A 66 25.49 1.31 -14.10
C GLU A 66 24.02 1.40 -13.63
N TYR A 67 23.48 0.26 -13.22
CA TYR A 67 22.11 0.18 -12.71
C TYR A 67 21.99 -0.90 -11.64
N ILE A 68 21.01 -0.72 -10.75
CA ILE A 68 20.60 -1.71 -9.76
C ILE A 68 19.29 -2.32 -10.24
N LYS A 69 19.28 -3.63 -10.50
CA LYS A 69 18.04 -4.32 -10.92
C LYS A 69 17.04 -4.38 -9.76
N THR A 70 15.77 -4.06 -10.03
CA THR A 70 14.66 -4.31 -9.10
C THR A 70 13.93 -5.62 -9.44
N GLY A 71 13.44 -6.31 -8.41
CA GLY A 71 12.83 -7.63 -8.54
C GLY A 71 13.86 -8.76 -8.53
N THR A 72 13.53 -9.90 -9.14
CA THR A 72 14.40 -11.09 -9.12
C THR A 72 15.05 -11.34 -10.47
N ASN A 73 16.12 -12.15 -10.52
CA ASN A 73 16.71 -12.60 -11.79
C ASN A 73 15.70 -13.28 -12.73
N THR A 74 14.70 -13.95 -12.15
CA THR A 74 13.70 -14.69 -12.91
C THR A 74 12.49 -13.85 -13.32
N SER A 75 12.28 -12.72 -12.66
CA SER A 75 11.15 -11.81 -12.82
C SER A 75 11.61 -10.39 -12.49
N PRO A 76 12.43 -9.77 -13.36
CA PRO A 76 12.82 -8.38 -13.19
C PRO A 76 11.58 -7.49 -13.31
N SER A 77 11.43 -6.53 -12.40
CA SER A 77 10.34 -5.55 -12.41
C SER A 77 10.79 -4.19 -12.93
N GLY A 78 12.10 -3.96 -13.01
CA GLY A 78 12.65 -2.65 -13.30
C GLY A 78 14.12 -2.53 -12.92
N LEU A 79 14.58 -1.29 -12.85
CA LEU A 79 15.93 -0.95 -12.41
C LEU A 79 15.98 0.45 -11.82
N GLU A 80 17.01 0.71 -11.05
CA GLU A 80 17.41 2.04 -10.57
C GLU A 80 18.67 2.45 -11.30
N LEU A 81 18.73 3.68 -11.78
CA LEU A 81 19.92 4.25 -12.38
C LEU A 81 19.99 5.76 -12.18
N THR A 82 21.15 6.30 -12.48
CA THR A 82 21.37 7.74 -12.58
C THR A 82 21.27 8.21 -14.04
N CYS A 83 20.42 9.20 -14.31
CA CYS A 83 20.23 9.74 -15.66
C CYS A 83 20.04 11.26 -15.67
N SER A 84 20.26 11.88 -16.83
CA SER A 84 19.94 13.29 -17.05
C SER A 84 18.42 13.52 -17.17
N LYS A 85 17.96 14.75 -16.95
CA LYS A 85 16.55 15.14 -17.20
C LYS A 85 16.10 14.79 -18.62
N LYS A 86 16.98 15.02 -19.60
CA LYS A 86 16.70 14.70 -21.00
C LYS A 86 16.47 13.20 -21.21
N GLU A 87 17.34 12.36 -20.65
CA GLU A 87 17.19 10.91 -20.75
C GLU A 87 15.93 10.41 -20.02
N LEU A 88 15.63 10.98 -18.85
CA LEU A 88 14.39 10.69 -18.13
C LEU A 88 13.17 10.95 -19.02
N LEU A 89 13.11 12.10 -19.69
CA LEU A 89 12.05 12.44 -20.63
C LEU A 89 12.01 11.47 -21.82
N ASP A 90 13.16 11.04 -22.32
CA ASP A 90 13.22 10.05 -23.40
C ASP A 90 12.70 8.68 -22.93
N PHE A 91 13.03 8.23 -21.72
CA PHE A 91 12.51 6.99 -21.13
C PHE A 91 10.98 7.00 -21.01
N THR A 92 10.35 8.15 -20.72
CA THR A 92 8.87 8.21 -20.64
C THR A 92 8.18 7.84 -21.96
N LYS A 93 8.87 7.99 -23.09
CA LYS A 93 8.37 7.64 -24.43
C LYS A 93 8.42 6.14 -24.70
N ASN A 94 9.19 5.36 -23.92
CA ASN A 94 9.29 3.93 -24.15
C ASN A 94 7.96 3.22 -23.78
N PRO A 95 7.39 2.41 -24.70
CA PRO A 95 6.15 1.69 -24.44
C PRO A 95 6.24 0.62 -23.34
N ILE A 96 7.42 0.06 -23.07
CA ILE A 96 7.64 -1.01 -22.08
C ILE A 96 7.77 -0.46 -20.65
N ILE A 97 7.99 0.85 -20.48
CA ILE A 97 7.99 1.50 -19.18
C ILE A 97 6.55 1.70 -18.72
N ASP A 98 6.25 1.27 -17.50
CA ASP A 98 4.97 1.52 -16.85
C ASP A 98 4.96 2.94 -16.25
N HIS A 99 5.87 3.15 -15.30
CA HIS A 99 6.10 4.43 -14.65
C HIS A 99 7.55 4.57 -14.21
N ILE A 100 7.95 5.80 -13.89
CA ILE A 100 9.27 6.15 -13.38
C ILE A 100 9.04 6.89 -12.07
N ALA A 101 9.64 6.42 -10.98
CA ALA A 101 9.70 7.15 -9.73
C ALA A 101 11.06 7.84 -9.64
N ILE A 102 11.09 9.11 -9.26
CA ILE A 102 12.34 9.76 -8.90
C ILE A 102 12.77 9.15 -7.57
N ALA A 103 13.89 8.42 -7.57
CA ALA A 103 14.45 7.89 -6.34
C ALA A 103 15.04 9.10 -5.60
N SER A 104 14.53 9.38 -4.40
CA SER A 104 15.02 10.48 -3.58
C SER A 104 16.54 10.47 -3.59
N MET A 105 17.16 11.53 -4.12
CA MET A 105 18.59 11.71 -3.96
C MET A 105 18.90 11.61 -2.48
N GLN A 106 20.01 10.95 -2.10
CA GLN A 106 20.46 10.99 -0.72
C GLN A 106 20.64 12.44 -0.21
N GLU A 107 20.77 13.42 -1.10
CA GLU A 107 20.83 14.86 -0.80
C GLU A 107 19.45 15.52 -0.62
N LEU A 108 18.35 14.82 -0.96
CA LEU A 108 16.96 15.19 -0.64
C LEU A 108 16.46 14.47 0.62
N ALA A 109 17.25 13.58 1.22
CA ALA A 109 16.92 13.00 2.52
C ALA A 109 16.93 14.06 3.65
N ASP A 110 17.55 15.22 3.39
CA ASP A 110 17.52 16.41 4.25
C ASP A 110 16.43 17.43 3.83
N LEU A 111 15.69 17.20 2.74
CA LEU A 111 14.39 17.82 2.63
C LEU A 111 13.46 17.01 3.52
N ASP A 112 13.07 17.60 4.65
CA ASP A 112 11.94 17.16 5.45
C ASP A 112 10.73 17.02 4.52
N TYR A 113 10.55 15.84 3.91
CA TYR A 113 9.28 15.49 3.30
C TYR A 113 8.30 15.49 4.46
N GLU A 114 7.42 16.49 4.49
CA GLU A 114 6.38 16.54 5.49
C GLU A 114 5.62 15.22 5.40
N PRO A 115 5.67 14.39 6.46
CA PRO A 115 5.06 13.09 6.40
C PRO A 115 3.57 13.28 6.16
N ILE A 116 3.08 12.76 5.03
CA ILE A 116 1.68 12.91 4.64
C ILE A 116 0.84 12.18 5.68
N GLU A 117 -0.02 12.93 6.36
CA GLU A 117 -0.97 12.33 7.27
C GLU A 117 -2.11 11.68 6.47
N LEU A 118 -2.25 10.37 6.63
CA LEU A 118 -3.33 9.58 6.08
C LEU A 118 -4.26 9.13 7.19
N TYR A 119 -5.48 8.75 6.83
CA TYR A 119 -6.36 8.05 7.75
C TYR A 119 -5.92 6.59 7.91
N PHE A 120 -5.80 6.15 9.15
CA PHE A 120 -5.58 4.78 9.56
C PHE A 120 -6.83 4.28 10.27
N ALA A 121 -7.32 3.11 9.88
CA ALA A 121 -8.28 2.37 10.67
C ALA A 121 -7.54 1.35 11.52
N VAL A 122 -7.64 1.52 12.83
CA VAL A 122 -6.93 0.70 13.80
C VAL A 122 -7.94 -0.15 14.55
N LYS A 123 -7.79 -1.47 14.47
CA LYS A 123 -8.61 -2.41 15.20
C LYS A 123 -8.04 -2.65 16.58
N THR A 124 -8.83 -2.38 17.61
CA THR A 124 -8.46 -2.41 19.04
C THR A 124 -9.38 -3.34 19.80
N ARG A 125 -8.90 -3.92 20.90
CA ARG A 125 -9.71 -4.71 21.83
C ARG A 125 -9.79 -4.06 23.20
N PHE A 126 -11.01 -4.01 23.74
CA PHE A 126 -11.29 -3.57 25.10
C PHE A 126 -12.00 -4.68 25.87
N ALA A 127 -11.45 -5.09 27.00
CA ALA A 127 -12.16 -5.95 27.95
C ALA A 127 -13.20 -5.12 28.72
N ILE A 128 -14.38 -5.71 28.96
CA ILE A 128 -15.39 -5.15 29.84
C ILE A 128 -15.14 -5.70 31.24
N GLN A 129 -14.79 -4.83 32.18
CA GLN A 129 -14.50 -5.18 33.57
C GLN A 129 -15.65 -4.74 34.46
N ILE A 130 -16.24 -5.69 35.20
CA ILE A 130 -17.32 -5.46 36.16
C ILE A 130 -16.74 -5.66 37.56
N GLU A 131 -17.06 -4.77 38.49
CA GLU A 131 -16.57 -4.85 39.87
C GLU A 131 -16.87 -6.20 40.52
N ASN A 132 -15.94 -6.66 41.37
CA ASN A 132 -16.05 -7.90 42.16
C ASN A 132 -16.24 -9.21 41.36
N ARG A 133 -16.11 -9.18 40.03
CA ARG A 133 -16.19 -10.38 39.19
C ARG A 133 -14.80 -10.98 38.95
N GLU A 134 -14.52 -12.12 39.59
CA GLU A 134 -13.21 -12.81 39.51
C GLU A 134 -13.20 -14.06 38.64
N LYS A 135 -14.38 -14.60 38.28
CA LYS A 135 -14.54 -15.88 37.57
C LYS A 135 -15.65 -15.81 36.52
N GLY A 136 -15.64 -16.78 35.61
CA GLY A 136 -16.62 -16.91 34.52
C GLY A 136 -16.11 -16.38 33.20
N LEU A 137 -17.01 -16.22 32.24
CA LEU A 137 -16.71 -15.59 30.95
C LEU A 137 -16.62 -14.06 31.11
N GLN A 138 -15.69 -13.43 30.41
CA GLN A 138 -15.57 -11.99 30.31
C GLN A 138 -15.95 -11.54 28.92
N ASP A 139 -16.76 -10.49 28.85
CA ASP A 139 -17.10 -9.84 27.60
C ASP A 139 -15.98 -8.88 27.17
N TYR A 140 -15.77 -8.78 25.87
CA TYR A 140 -14.84 -7.82 25.28
C TYR A 140 -15.46 -7.22 24.03
N GLU A 141 -14.92 -6.09 23.61
CA GLU A 141 -15.35 -5.36 22.44
C GLU A 141 -14.16 -5.08 21.52
N ASP A 142 -14.24 -5.59 20.29
CA ASP A 142 -13.33 -5.21 19.22
C ASP A 142 -13.86 -3.94 18.54
N ARG A 143 -13.10 -2.85 18.56
CA ARG A 143 -13.46 -1.56 17.94
C ARG A 143 -12.53 -1.23 16.79
N ILE A 144 -13.07 -0.66 15.72
CA ILE A 144 -12.27 -0.08 14.62
C ILE A 144 -12.33 1.43 14.77
N LEU A 145 -11.17 2.05 15.00
CA LEU A 145 -11.04 3.47 15.24
C LEU A 145 -10.32 4.12 14.06
N LEU A 146 -10.92 5.17 13.51
CA LEU A 146 -10.34 5.93 12.41
C LEU A 146 -9.54 7.10 12.99
N ILE A 147 -8.27 7.23 12.61
CA ILE A 147 -7.40 8.30 13.09
C ILE A 147 -6.45 8.79 11.99
N LYS A 148 -6.19 10.08 11.96
CA LYS A 148 -5.22 10.68 11.05
C LYS A 148 -3.80 10.62 11.64
N ALA A 149 -2.88 9.99 10.92
CA ALA A 149 -1.53 9.73 11.39
C ALA A 149 -0.53 9.63 10.23
N THR A 150 0.76 9.70 10.55
CA THR A 150 1.84 9.56 9.56
C THR A 150 2.39 8.14 9.46
N SER A 151 2.04 7.30 10.43
CA SER A 151 2.46 5.90 10.52
C SER A 151 1.59 5.15 11.51
N VAL A 152 1.66 3.81 11.48
CA VAL A 152 0.98 2.94 12.44
C VAL A 152 1.35 3.29 13.88
N LYS A 153 2.63 3.54 14.17
CA LYS A 153 3.09 3.89 15.53
C LYS A 153 2.55 5.24 16.00
N ASP A 154 2.45 6.22 15.09
CA ASP A 154 1.84 7.51 15.40
C ASP A 154 0.34 7.35 15.68
N ALA A 155 -0.36 6.54 14.88
CA ALA A 155 -1.77 6.22 15.08
C ALA A 155 -2.03 5.59 16.46
N GLU A 156 -1.28 4.54 16.82
CA GLU A 156 -1.37 3.88 18.13
C GLU A 156 -1.11 4.87 19.29
N LYS A 157 -0.04 5.66 19.18
CA LYS A 157 0.32 6.65 20.21
C LYS A 157 -0.77 7.71 20.39
N LYS A 158 -1.36 8.19 19.30
CA LYS A 158 -2.46 9.17 19.35
C LYS A 158 -3.72 8.54 19.96
N LEU A 159 -4.05 7.29 19.61
CA LEU A 159 -5.22 6.57 20.13
C LEU A 159 -5.11 6.28 21.64
N ILE A 160 -3.95 5.83 22.14
CA ILE A 160 -3.76 5.54 23.58
C ILE A 160 -4.15 6.72 24.45
N LYS A 161 -3.83 7.95 24.04
CA LYS A 161 -4.18 9.17 24.80
C LYS A 161 -5.69 9.33 24.98
N GLY A 162 -6.48 8.87 24.01
CA GLY A 162 -7.94 8.91 24.08
C GLY A 162 -8.53 7.81 24.96
N PHE A 163 -7.81 6.71 25.18
CA PHE A 163 -8.32 5.56 25.91
C PHE A 163 -8.53 5.83 27.39
N GLU A 164 -7.77 6.74 28.01
CA GLU A 164 -7.94 7.10 29.42
C GLU A 164 -9.37 7.53 29.74
N GLU A 165 -10.04 8.26 28.84
CA GLU A 165 -11.44 8.66 29.01
C GLU A 165 -12.38 7.47 28.89
N TYR A 166 -12.15 6.60 27.90
CA TYR A 166 -12.95 5.39 27.68
C TYR A 166 -12.83 4.38 28.83
N GLU A 167 -11.68 4.37 29.52
CA GLU A 167 -11.44 3.49 30.66
C GLU A 167 -12.01 4.00 31.98
N LYS A 168 -12.64 5.19 31.99
CA LYS A 168 -13.29 5.70 33.19
C LYS A 168 -14.46 4.79 33.60
N PRO A 169 -14.47 4.33 34.86
CA PRO A 169 -15.58 3.55 35.37
C PRO A 169 -16.89 4.35 35.43
N TYR A 170 -18.01 3.68 35.25
CA TYR A 170 -19.35 4.23 35.49
C TYR A 170 -20.29 3.16 36.08
N ILE A 171 -21.44 3.59 36.60
CA ILE A 171 -22.46 2.69 37.14
C ILE A 171 -23.42 2.27 36.02
N ASN A 172 -23.49 0.97 35.72
CA ASN A 172 -24.39 0.44 34.70
C ASN A 172 -25.86 0.40 35.18
N GLY A 173 -26.78 -0.04 34.32
CA GLY A 173 -28.21 -0.17 34.66
C GLY A 173 -28.54 -1.17 35.77
N HIS A 174 -27.58 -1.99 36.19
CA HIS A 174 -27.71 -2.94 37.30
C HIS A 174 -27.14 -2.40 38.62
N GLY A 175 -26.61 -1.18 38.62
CA GLY A 175 -25.98 -0.58 39.81
C GLY A 175 -24.54 -1.03 40.03
N GLU A 176 -23.92 -1.71 39.07
CA GLU A 176 -22.54 -2.20 39.17
C GLU A 176 -21.56 -1.19 38.56
N LEU A 177 -20.38 -1.07 39.16
CA LEU A 177 -19.27 -0.32 38.58
C LEU A 177 -18.65 -1.12 37.41
N VAL A 178 -18.67 -0.53 36.23
CA VAL A 178 -18.16 -1.13 34.99
C VAL A 178 -17.15 -0.19 34.34
N ARG A 179 -16.09 -0.74 33.75
CA ARG A 179 -15.16 0.00 32.87
C ARG A 179 -14.75 -0.81 31.66
N TRP A 180 -14.42 -0.12 30.58
CA TRP A 180 -13.70 -0.71 29.46
C TRP A 180 -12.22 -0.63 29.79
N LYS A 181 -11.45 -1.66 29.48
CA LYS A 181 -10.00 -1.66 29.68
C LYS A 181 -9.34 -2.05 28.37
N PHE A 182 -8.50 -1.17 27.84
CA PHE A 182 -7.73 -1.46 26.64
C PHE A 182 -6.83 -2.68 26.88
N GLU A 183 -6.83 -3.61 25.95
CA GLU A 183 -5.96 -4.79 25.98
C GLU A 183 -4.87 -4.71 24.91
N GLU A 184 -5.26 -4.56 23.64
CA GLU A 184 -4.32 -4.62 22.53
C GLU A 184 -4.81 -3.91 21.26
N PHE A 185 -3.84 -3.54 20.41
CA PHE A 185 -4.04 -3.30 19.00
C PHE A 185 -3.98 -4.64 18.27
N SER A 186 -5.05 -5.01 17.59
CA SER A 186 -5.22 -6.34 16.96
C SER A 186 -5.02 -6.34 15.45
N ASP A 187 -5.21 -5.20 14.79
CA ASP A 187 -4.98 -5.03 13.35
C ASP A 187 -4.92 -3.54 12.99
N TRP A 188 -4.40 -3.21 11.80
CA TRP A 188 -4.42 -1.86 11.25
C TRP A 188 -4.55 -1.89 9.74
N TYR A 189 -5.18 -0.86 9.20
CA TYR A 189 -5.31 -0.64 7.78
C TYR A 189 -5.01 0.83 7.47
N GLU A 190 -3.96 1.06 6.67
CA GLU A 190 -3.66 2.37 6.12
C GLU A 190 -4.61 2.60 4.94
N THR A 191 -5.43 3.64 5.02
CA THR A 191 -6.31 4.02 3.91
C THR A 191 -5.55 4.86 2.90
N SER A 192 -6.09 5.00 1.69
CA SER A 192 -5.57 5.91 0.68
C SER A 192 -6.05 7.36 0.83
N TYR A 193 -6.74 7.70 1.92
CA TYR A 193 -7.40 8.98 2.10
C TYR A 193 -6.60 9.91 3.03
N SER A 194 -6.39 11.15 2.59
CA SER A 194 -5.70 12.18 3.35
C SER A 194 -6.67 13.19 3.97
N SER A 195 -7.88 13.30 3.43
CA SER A 195 -8.94 14.21 3.87
C SER A 195 -10.31 13.53 3.87
N LEU A 196 -11.30 14.14 4.54
CA LEU A 196 -12.70 13.70 4.45
C LEU A 196 -13.28 13.97 3.06
N ASP A 197 -12.84 15.03 2.38
CA ASP A 197 -13.30 15.33 1.02
C ASP A 197 -12.87 14.22 0.05
N ASP A 198 -11.64 13.70 0.20
CA ASP A 198 -11.14 12.56 -0.57
C ASP A 198 -12.04 11.32 -0.38
N MET A 199 -12.53 11.10 0.85
CA MET A 199 -13.44 10.01 1.16
C MET A 199 -14.82 10.23 0.52
N LEU A 200 -15.34 11.45 0.58
CA LEU A 200 -16.67 11.80 0.06
C LEU A 200 -16.73 11.77 -1.47
N GLU A 201 -15.63 12.06 -2.18
CA GLU A 201 -15.57 11.92 -3.64
C GLU A 201 -15.86 10.48 -4.12
N ASP A 202 -15.54 9.49 -3.30
CA ASP A 202 -15.80 8.06 -3.57
C ASP A 202 -17.12 7.54 -2.97
N GLU A 203 -18.01 8.41 -2.48
CA GLU A 203 -19.27 8.03 -1.82
C GLU A 203 -20.13 7.09 -2.69
N GLN A 204 -20.11 7.28 -4.02
CA GLN A 204 -20.88 6.43 -4.95
C GLN A 204 -20.33 5.00 -5.09
N LYS A 205 -19.04 4.79 -4.81
CA LYS A 205 -18.39 3.46 -4.89
C LYS A 205 -18.32 2.76 -3.54
N GLY A 206 -18.55 3.49 -2.46
CA GLY A 206 -18.32 3.06 -1.09
C GLY A 206 -16.88 3.32 -0.65
N ILE A 207 -16.70 3.69 0.62
CA ILE A 207 -15.41 4.04 1.21
C ILE A 207 -14.88 2.80 1.94
N GLU A 208 -13.76 2.24 1.47
CA GLU A 208 -13.07 1.16 2.17
C GLU A 208 -12.26 1.74 3.33
N ILE A 209 -12.80 1.60 4.55
CA ILE A 209 -12.12 2.05 5.77
C ILE A 209 -11.33 0.94 6.46
N PHE A 210 -11.61 -0.34 6.19
CA PHE A 210 -10.93 -1.45 6.86
C PHE A 210 -11.00 -2.72 6.01
N SER A 211 -9.91 -3.47 5.97
CA SER A 211 -9.80 -4.71 5.22
C SER A 211 -9.00 -5.75 6.03
N VAL A 212 -9.48 -7.00 6.06
CA VAL A 212 -8.75 -8.11 6.68
C VAL A 212 -8.74 -9.28 5.72
N LEU A 213 -7.53 -9.71 5.37
CA LEU A 213 -7.36 -10.91 4.56
C LEU A 213 -7.50 -12.16 5.43
N LYS A 214 -8.59 -12.92 5.22
CA LYS A 214 -8.80 -14.21 5.88
C LYS A 214 -8.73 -15.36 4.88
N SER A 215 -8.17 -16.48 5.33
CA SER A 215 -8.16 -17.72 4.57
C SER A 215 -9.30 -18.64 5.02
N ARG A 216 -9.90 -19.37 4.08
CA ARG A 216 -10.90 -20.40 4.37
C ARG A 216 -10.77 -21.56 3.39
N ARG A 217 -11.27 -22.74 3.77
CA ARG A 217 -11.32 -23.90 2.86
C ARG A 217 -12.24 -23.59 1.67
N LEU A 218 -11.73 -23.85 0.46
CA LEU A 218 -12.49 -23.73 -0.78
C LEU A 218 -13.57 -24.83 -0.85
N ASN A 219 -14.76 -24.48 -1.32
CA ASN A 219 -15.84 -25.42 -1.66
C ASN A 219 -16.36 -25.11 -3.08
N CYS A 220 -17.31 -25.92 -3.58
CA CYS A 220 -17.84 -25.76 -4.94
C CYS A 220 -18.48 -24.39 -5.20
N GLU A 221 -19.13 -23.77 -4.21
CA GLU A 221 -19.78 -22.46 -4.32
C GLU A 221 -18.78 -21.29 -4.35
N ARG A 222 -17.62 -21.46 -3.72
CA ARG A 222 -16.59 -20.41 -3.58
C ARG A 222 -15.49 -20.52 -4.63
N MET A 223 -15.56 -21.55 -5.47
CA MET A 223 -14.63 -21.76 -6.54
C MET A 223 -14.99 -20.85 -7.71
N TRP A 224 -14.09 -19.92 -8.02
CA TRP A 224 -14.18 -19.18 -9.27
C TRP A 224 -13.72 -20.09 -10.41
N LYS A 225 -14.66 -20.56 -11.22
CA LYS A 225 -14.38 -21.25 -12.48
C LYS A 225 -14.31 -20.21 -13.58
N ARG A 226 -13.24 -20.27 -14.37
CA ARG A 226 -13.12 -19.41 -15.55
C ARG A 226 -14.04 -19.95 -16.65
N GLU A 227 -14.91 -19.11 -17.19
CA GLU A 227 -15.95 -19.49 -18.17
C GLU A 227 -15.42 -19.98 -19.55
N ASN A 228 -14.10 -20.06 -19.76
CA ASN A 228 -13.48 -20.33 -21.06
C ASN A 228 -12.42 -21.44 -21.01
N GLU A 229 -12.63 -22.49 -20.23
CA GLU A 229 -11.94 -23.76 -20.46
C GLU A 229 -12.59 -24.46 -21.67
N LYS A 230 -12.09 -24.16 -22.87
CA LYS A 230 -12.22 -25.06 -24.03
C LYS A 230 -11.10 -26.09 -24.00
#